data_AF-A0A179SCG6-F1
#
_entry.id   AF-A0A179SCG6-F1
#
_cell.length_a   1.000
_cell.length_b   1.000
_cell.length_c   1.000
_cell.angle_alpha   90.00
_cell.angle_beta   90.00
_cell.angle_gamma   90.00
#
_symmetry.space_group_name_H-M   'P 1'
#
loop_
_entity.id
_entity.type
_entity.pdbx_description
1 polymer ?
#
loop_
_entity_poly.entity_id
_entity_poly.type
_entity_poly.pdbx_seq_one_letter_code
_entity_poly.pdbx_strand_id
1 'polypeptide(L)'
;MTSSKAGSAAAMGLAAMMLATGAANAGEIHVLVSGAFTGAFKTIAPRFEKATGHTLALSWGPSFGTTKDALPVRIAAGQPADVLLIVSGSLDKLVSEGRFTPASRTDVVRSRIGVGVKAGAAKPPIGTVAELRDTLLAAPSIGYSEGASGVFVSTELVKRLGIADRIARKMHKVTGELVGEAIARGEIALGIQQVSELRTVAGVDLVGPVPDEVQNVSTMTAAISAGAKDQQAARAFVAFLATPEARAALERSGLDPVEAPTAVPTR
;
A
#
# COMPACT_ATOMS: atom_id res chain seq x y z
N MET A 1 -21.06 -48.14 69.08
CA MET A 1 -20.97 -49.38 68.30
C MET A 1 -22.23 -49.49 67.44
N THR A 2 -22.06 -49.81 66.15
CA THR A 2 -23.02 -50.31 65.12
C THR A 2 -24.17 -49.38 64.66
N SER A 3 -24.09 -48.73 63.48
CA SER A 3 -24.59 -49.13 62.10
C SER A 3 -26.12 -49.37 62.02
N SER A 4 -26.95 -48.93 61.04
CA SER A 4 -26.77 -48.69 59.59
C SER A 4 -28.10 -48.23 58.91
N LYS A 5 -28.03 -47.41 57.82
CA LYS A 5 -28.95 -47.26 56.62
C LYS A 5 -30.33 -46.56 56.80
N ALA A 6 -30.93 -45.79 55.87
CA ALA A 6 -30.71 -45.42 54.45
C ALA A 6 -31.70 -44.28 53.99
N GLY A 7 -31.45 -43.65 52.82
CA GLY A 7 -32.46 -43.00 51.93
C GLY A 7 -32.45 -41.45 51.93
N SER A 8 -31.80 -40.73 50.99
CA SER A 8 -32.10 -40.43 49.56
C SER A 8 -33.06 -39.24 49.32
N ALA A 9 -32.56 -38.18 48.66
CA ALA A 9 -33.23 -37.20 47.74
C ALA A 9 -32.50 -35.83 47.84
N ALA A 10 -31.54 -35.51 46.96
CA ALA A 10 -31.72 -34.95 45.62
C ALA A 10 -32.28 -33.51 45.58
N ALA A 11 -31.41 -32.52 45.34
CA ALA A 11 -31.71 -31.32 44.53
C ALA A 11 -30.40 -30.58 44.23
N MET A 12 -29.79 -30.93 43.10
CA MET A 12 -28.62 -30.27 42.53
C MET A 12 -29.10 -29.14 41.62
N GLY A 13 -28.97 -27.89 42.06
CA GLY A 13 -29.27 -26.70 41.26
C GLY A 13 -27.98 -26.08 40.71
N LEU A 14 -27.45 -26.63 39.62
CA LEU A 14 -26.31 -26.04 38.93
C LEU A 14 -26.83 -24.95 37.99
N ALA A 15 -26.69 -23.68 38.38
CA ALA A 15 -26.98 -22.54 37.52
C ALA A 15 -25.95 -22.51 36.38
N ALA A 16 -26.37 -22.97 35.19
CA ALA A 16 -25.59 -22.80 33.97
C ALA A 16 -25.62 -21.32 33.57
N MET A 17 -24.56 -20.58 33.90
CA MET A 17 -24.23 -19.32 33.23
C MET A 17 -23.95 -19.65 31.77
N MET A 18 -24.96 -19.48 30.91
CA MET A 18 -24.79 -19.39 29.47
C MET A 18 -23.92 -18.17 29.18
N LEU A 19 -22.61 -18.39 29.05
CA LEU A 19 -21.74 -17.50 28.31
C LEU A 19 -22.22 -17.53 26.86
N ALA A 20 -23.07 -16.57 26.50
CA ALA A 20 -23.27 -16.21 25.11
C ALA A 20 -21.95 -15.63 24.60
N THR A 21 -21.02 -16.51 24.20
CA THR A 21 -19.96 -16.12 23.29
C THR A 21 -20.67 -15.77 21.99
N GLY A 22 -20.99 -14.48 21.82
CA GLY A 22 -21.36 -13.96 20.52
C GLY A 22 -20.30 -14.46 19.55
N ALA A 23 -20.70 -15.25 18.56
CA ALA A 23 -19.82 -15.60 17.47
C ALA A 23 -19.31 -14.26 16.93
N ALA A 24 -18.03 -13.97 17.15
CA ALA A 24 -17.38 -12.83 16.53
C ALA A 24 -17.65 -13.00 15.04
N ASN A 25 -18.45 -12.11 14.47
CA ASN A 25 -18.87 -12.22 13.09
C ASN A 25 -17.62 -11.93 12.25
N ALA A 26 -16.86 -12.98 11.96
CA ALA A 26 -15.65 -12.96 11.17
C ALA A 26 -16.01 -12.60 9.73
N GLY A 27 -16.20 -11.30 9.50
CA GLY A 27 -16.46 -10.75 8.18
C GLY A 27 -15.20 -10.69 7.32
N GLU A 28 -15.36 -10.96 6.03
CA GLU A 28 -14.36 -10.69 5.00
C GLU A 28 -14.43 -9.22 4.58
N ILE A 29 -13.27 -8.55 4.55
CA ILE A 29 -13.13 -7.15 4.15
C ILE A 29 -12.46 -7.10 2.77
N HIS A 30 -13.14 -6.56 1.77
CA HIS A 30 -12.56 -6.33 0.44
C HIS A 30 -11.67 -5.08 0.47
N VAL A 31 -10.38 -5.26 0.24
CA VAL A 31 -9.42 -4.16 0.25
C VAL A 31 -8.80 -4.00 -1.13
N LEU A 32 -9.03 -2.84 -1.74
CA LEU A 32 -8.28 -2.40 -2.91
C LEU A 32 -7.01 -1.68 -2.47
N VAL A 33 -5.85 -2.12 -2.96
CA VAL A 33 -4.56 -1.68 -2.43
C VAL A 33 -3.59 -1.33 -3.56
N SER A 34 -2.96 -0.16 -3.44
CA SER A 34 -1.84 0.23 -4.29
C SER A 34 -0.64 -0.69 -4.08
N GLY A 35 0.09 -1.01 -5.16
CA GLY A 35 1.32 -1.84 -5.10
C GLY A 35 2.37 -1.33 -4.11
N ALA A 36 2.37 -0.04 -3.79
CA ALA A 36 3.24 0.56 -2.76
C ALA A 36 3.19 -0.15 -1.39
N PHE A 37 2.09 -0.83 -1.07
CA PHE A 37 1.89 -1.55 0.20
C PHE A 37 2.23 -3.05 0.14
N THR A 38 2.58 -3.61 -1.02
CA THR A 38 2.75 -5.06 -1.22
C THR A 38 3.76 -5.66 -0.25
N GLY A 39 4.86 -4.97 0.06
CA GLY A 39 5.86 -5.43 1.03
C GLY A 39 5.31 -5.51 2.45
N ALA A 40 4.62 -4.46 2.90
CA ALA A 40 4.09 -4.37 4.26
C ALA A 40 2.97 -5.37 4.54
N PHE A 41 2.12 -5.64 3.54
CA PHE A 41 0.94 -6.50 3.70
C PHE A 41 1.28 -7.99 3.88
N LYS A 42 2.50 -8.42 3.51
CA LYS A 42 3.02 -9.73 3.89
C LYS A 42 3.06 -9.95 5.41
N THR A 43 3.17 -8.85 6.18
CA THR A 43 3.12 -8.87 7.65
C THR A 43 1.77 -8.40 8.18
N ILE A 44 1.23 -7.30 7.65
CA ILE A 44 0.02 -6.66 8.21
C ILE A 44 -1.20 -7.56 8.11
N ALA A 45 -1.44 -8.17 6.95
CA ALA A 45 -2.64 -8.98 6.74
C ALA A 45 -2.73 -10.15 7.75
N PRO A 46 -1.74 -11.07 7.84
CA PRO A 46 -1.86 -12.20 8.77
C PRO A 46 -1.94 -11.76 10.25
N ARG A 47 -1.36 -10.60 10.59
CA ARG A 47 -1.41 -10.06 11.95
C ARG A 47 -2.77 -9.48 12.30
N PHE A 48 -3.37 -8.72 11.38
CA PHE A 48 -4.72 -8.21 11.54
C PHE A 48 -5.73 -9.35 11.66
N GLU A 49 -5.63 -10.34 10.78
CA GLU A 49 -6.55 -11.48 10.76
C GLU A 49 -6.45 -12.30 12.05
N LYS A 50 -5.23 -12.59 12.51
CA LYS A 50 -5.00 -13.27 13.79
C LYS A 50 -5.52 -12.48 14.99
N ALA A 51 -5.37 -11.16 14.99
CA ALA A 51 -5.74 -10.31 16.11
C ALA A 51 -7.26 -10.08 16.23
N THR A 52 -7.99 -10.14 15.11
CA THR A 52 -9.40 -9.72 15.06
C THR A 52 -10.37 -10.82 14.65
N GLY A 53 -9.89 -11.88 13.99
CA GLY A 53 -10.73 -12.92 13.38
C GLY A 53 -11.36 -12.51 12.04
N HIS A 54 -11.22 -11.26 11.60
CA HIS A 54 -11.62 -10.85 10.24
C HIS A 54 -10.64 -11.37 9.19
N THR A 55 -11.07 -11.48 7.94
CA THR A 55 -10.19 -11.82 6.81
C THR A 55 -10.09 -10.66 5.83
N LEU A 56 -8.97 -10.55 5.11
CA LEU A 56 -8.76 -9.52 4.09
C LEU A 56 -8.76 -10.13 2.68
N ALA A 57 -9.78 -9.80 1.89
CA ALA A 57 -9.80 -10.08 0.46
C ALA A 57 -9.03 -8.95 -0.28
N LEU A 58 -7.72 -9.13 -0.40
CA LEU A 58 -6.82 -8.13 -1.00
C LEU A 58 -6.85 -8.17 -2.54
N SER A 59 -6.94 -7.00 -3.16
CA SER A 59 -6.75 -6.85 -4.60
C SER A 59 -5.89 -5.66 -4.95
N TRP A 60 -4.89 -5.89 -5.81
CA TRP A 60 -3.83 -4.94 -6.10
C TRP A 60 -4.06 -4.20 -7.41
N GLY A 61 -3.57 -2.96 -7.52
CA GLY A 61 -3.56 -2.22 -8.78
C GLY A 61 -2.88 -0.85 -8.68
N PRO A 62 -2.55 -0.22 -9.81
CA PRO A 62 -1.95 1.11 -9.79
C PRO A 62 -2.95 2.18 -9.33
N SER A 63 -2.45 3.16 -8.59
CA SER A 63 -3.24 4.29 -8.07
C SER A 63 -3.74 5.25 -9.16
N PHE A 64 -3.09 5.23 -10.32
CA PHE A 64 -3.42 6.04 -11.50
C PHE A 64 -3.47 5.17 -12.74
N GLY A 65 -3.93 5.75 -13.83
CA GLY A 65 -3.93 5.12 -15.15
C GLY A 65 -5.33 4.96 -15.72
N THR A 66 -5.36 4.53 -16.97
CA THR A 66 -6.58 4.26 -17.75
C THR A 66 -6.70 2.79 -18.14
N THR A 67 -5.75 1.95 -17.72
CA THR A 67 -5.77 0.51 -17.94
C THR A 67 -6.83 -0.16 -17.08
N LYS A 68 -7.33 -1.31 -17.53
CA LYS A 68 -8.36 -2.09 -16.82
C LYS A 68 -7.94 -2.50 -15.40
N ASP A 69 -6.63 -2.52 -15.12
CA ASP A 69 -6.09 -2.97 -13.83
C ASP A 69 -5.96 -1.80 -12.83
N ALA A 70 -6.03 -0.55 -13.30
CA ALA A 70 -5.98 0.64 -12.47
C ALA A 70 -7.15 0.71 -11.48
N LEU A 71 -6.84 1.01 -10.22
CA LEU A 71 -7.84 1.03 -9.15
C LEU A 71 -8.99 2.01 -9.44
N PRO A 72 -8.76 3.25 -9.91
CA PRO A 72 -9.86 4.15 -10.25
C PRO A 72 -10.78 3.60 -11.35
N VAL A 73 -10.22 2.91 -12.36
CA VAL A 73 -10.99 2.32 -13.47
C VAL A 73 -11.87 1.18 -12.96
N ARG A 74 -11.31 0.31 -12.12
CA ARG A 74 -12.02 -0.85 -11.55
C ARG A 74 -13.13 -0.42 -10.60
N ILE A 75 -12.86 0.60 -9.78
CA ILE A 75 -13.86 1.21 -8.91
C ILE A 75 -14.98 1.82 -9.77
N ALA A 76 -14.64 2.58 -10.81
CA ALA A 76 -15.62 3.15 -11.73
C ALA A 76 -16.51 2.07 -12.37
N ALA A 77 -15.91 0.93 -12.74
CA ALA A 77 -16.59 -0.25 -13.29
C ALA A 77 -17.40 -1.07 -12.25
N GLY A 78 -17.47 -0.63 -11.00
CA GLY A 78 -18.33 -1.23 -9.98
C GLY A 78 -17.69 -2.40 -9.20
N GLN A 79 -16.36 -2.55 -9.25
CA GLN A 79 -15.71 -3.54 -8.39
C GLN A 79 -15.97 -3.20 -6.90
N PRO A 80 -16.47 -4.16 -6.10
CA PRO A 80 -16.66 -3.96 -4.66
C PRO A 80 -15.35 -3.65 -3.94
N ALA A 81 -15.41 -2.70 -3.01
CA ALA A 81 -14.32 -2.36 -2.11
C ALA A 81 -14.91 -1.84 -0.80
N ASP A 82 -14.53 -2.44 0.32
CA ASP A 82 -14.86 -1.95 1.67
C ASP A 82 -13.84 -0.89 2.11
N VAL A 83 -12.56 -1.13 1.79
CA VAL A 83 -11.44 -0.22 2.06
C VAL A 83 -10.59 0.00 0.81
N LEU A 84 -10.15 1.23 0.60
CA LEU A 84 -9.21 1.61 -0.46
C LEU A 84 -7.94 2.20 0.15
N LEU A 85 -6.78 1.74 -0.30
CA LEU A 85 -5.45 2.24 0.06
C LEU A 85 -4.75 2.71 -1.21
N ILE A 86 -4.70 4.03 -1.42
CA ILE A 86 -4.32 4.65 -2.69
C ILE A 86 -3.51 5.93 -2.48
N VAL A 87 -2.88 6.47 -3.52
CA VAL A 87 -2.30 7.82 -3.47
C VAL A 87 -3.40 8.85 -3.23
N SER A 88 -3.16 9.75 -2.28
CA SER A 88 -4.11 10.77 -1.80
C SER A 88 -4.81 11.55 -2.92
N GLY A 89 -4.07 12.05 -3.91
CA GLY A 89 -4.64 12.82 -5.01
C GLY A 89 -5.58 12.01 -5.93
N SER A 90 -5.46 10.68 -5.97
CA SER A 90 -6.37 9.81 -6.71
C SER A 90 -7.71 9.59 -5.98
N LEU A 91 -7.71 9.75 -4.66
CA LEU A 91 -8.88 9.53 -3.82
C LEU A 91 -9.89 10.68 -3.95
N ASP A 92 -9.44 11.92 -4.16
CA ASP A 92 -10.29 13.11 -4.18
C ASP A 92 -11.46 12.98 -5.17
N LYS A 93 -11.18 12.48 -6.38
CA LYS A 93 -12.22 12.23 -7.39
C LYS A 93 -13.23 11.20 -6.91
N LEU A 94 -12.78 10.09 -6.34
CA LEU A 94 -13.66 9.00 -5.88
C LEU A 94 -14.53 9.43 -4.68
N VAL A 95 -14.02 10.34 -3.85
CA VAL A 95 -14.78 11.00 -2.78
C VAL A 95 -15.83 11.94 -3.36
N SER A 96 -15.47 12.75 -4.37
CA SER A 96 -16.43 13.65 -5.03
C SER A 96 -17.57 12.90 -5.74
N GLU A 97 -17.31 11.67 -6.19
CA GLU A 97 -18.31 10.76 -6.77
C GLU A 97 -19.15 10.02 -5.71
N GLY A 98 -18.93 10.28 -4.41
CA GLY A 98 -19.68 9.67 -3.31
C GLY A 98 -19.37 8.19 -3.04
N ARG A 99 -18.31 7.63 -3.66
CA ARG A 99 -17.93 6.23 -3.50
C ARG A 99 -17.21 5.96 -2.16
N PHE A 100 -16.51 6.96 -1.66
CA PHE A 100 -15.80 6.94 -0.37
C PHE A 100 -16.18 8.14 0.47
N THR A 101 -16.17 7.99 1.79
CA THR A 101 -16.57 9.08 2.69
C THR A 101 -15.36 9.96 3.05
N PRO A 102 -15.46 11.31 2.97
CA PRO A 102 -14.37 12.20 3.37
C PRO A 102 -13.92 11.96 4.82
N ALA A 103 -14.88 11.69 5.71
CA ALA A 103 -14.63 11.46 7.14
C ALA A 103 -13.81 10.20 7.43
N SER A 104 -13.69 9.27 6.48
CA SER A 104 -12.89 8.05 6.63
C SER A 104 -11.44 8.19 6.16
N ARG A 105 -11.08 9.33 5.55
CA ARG A 105 -9.75 9.56 5.00
C ARG A 105 -8.70 9.56 6.10
N THR A 106 -7.75 8.63 6.01
CA THR A 106 -6.66 8.50 6.97
C THR A 106 -5.35 8.39 6.21
N ASP A 107 -4.48 9.38 6.33
CA ASP A 107 -3.13 9.29 5.78
C ASP A 107 -2.32 8.28 6.58
N VAL A 108 -1.71 7.33 5.87
CA VAL A 108 -1.05 6.16 6.48
C VAL A 108 0.46 6.33 6.46
N VAL A 109 1.01 6.63 5.28
CA VAL A 109 2.45 6.71 5.01
C VAL A 109 2.73 7.64 3.83
N ARG A 110 4.01 7.96 3.62
CA ARG A 110 4.53 8.60 2.42
C ARG A 110 5.36 7.59 1.61
N SER A 111 5.34 7.72 0.29
CA SER A 111 6.08 6.86 -0.64
C SER A 111 6.95 7.71 -1.55
N ARG A 112 8.25 7.39 -1.62
CA ARG A 112 9.23 8.09 -2.45
C ARG A 112 9.51 7.31 -3.72
N ILE A 113 9.82 8.03 -4.80
CA ILE A 113 10.27 7.47 -6.06
C ILE A 113 11.77 7.17 -5.97
N GLY A 114 12.18 6.01 -6.49
CA GLY A 114 13.57 5.59 -6.53
C GLY A 114 13.95 4.88 -7.82
N VAL A 115 15.23 4.56 -7.88
CA VAL A 115 15.87 3.90 -9.02
C VAL A 115 16.30 2.48 -8.63
N GLY A 116 15.93 1.51 -9.45
CA GLY A 116 16.33 0.12 -9.34
C GLY A 116 17.16 -0.34 -10.54
N VAL A 117 18.04 -1.31 -10.30
CA VAL A 117 18.82 -2.01 -11.32
C VAL A 117 18.76 -3.51 -11.05
N LYS A 118 19.20 -4.32 -12.02
CA LYS A 118 19.27 -5.78 -11.83
C LYS A 118 20.22 -6.12 -10.68
N ALA A 119 19.85 -7.09 -9.86
CA ALA A 119 20.67 -7.50 -8.72
C ALA A 119 22.10 -7.85 -9.15
N GLY A 120 23.09 -7.35 -8.41
CA GLY A 120 24.52 -7.51 -8.71
C GLY A 120 25.06 -6.58 -9.80
N ALA A 121 24.23 -5.77 -10.45
CA ALA A 121 24.71 -4.75 -11.38
C ALA A 121 25.37 -3.57 -10.64
N ALA A 122 26.23 -2.83 -11.34
CA ALA A 122 26.79 -1.60 -10.81
C ALA A 122 25.68 -0.58 -10.52
N LYS A 123 25.74 0.06 -9.35
CA LYS A 123 24.80 1.10 -8.95
C LYS A 123 25.29 2.46 -9.47
N PRO A 124 24.62 3.07 -10.46
CA PRO A 124 25.04 4.36 -11.00
C PRO A 124 24.83 5.48 -9.96
N PRO A 125 25.59 6.59 -10.05
CA PRO A 125 25.41 7.73 -9.15
C PRO A 125 24.07 8.43 -9.44
N ILE A 126 23.32 8.74 -8.38
CA ILE A 126 22.03 9.46 -8.45
C ILE A 126 21.86 10.43 -7.28
N GLY A 127 22.93 10.72 -6.52
CA GLY A 127 22.86 11.45 -5.25
C GLY A 127 22.57 12.94 -5.43
N THR A 128 22.85 13.48 -6.62
CA THR A 128 22.48 14.85 -7.01
C THR A 128 21.61 14.87 -8.26
N VAL A 129 20.93 15.99 -8.50
CA VAL A 129 20.13 16.20 -9.72
C VAL A 129 20.96 16.02 -10.99
N ALA A 130 22.22 16.49 -10.98
CA ALA A 130 23.15 16.34 -12.10
C ALA A 130 23.52 14.87 -12.34
N GLU A 131 23.86 14.13 -11.28
CA GLU A 131 24.16 12.70 -11.37
C GLU A 131 22.96 11.89 -11.86
N LEU A 132 21.76 12.15 -11.33
CA LEU A 132 20.53 11.51 -11.82
C LEU A 132 20.33 11.78 -13.31
N ARG A 133 20.46 13.05 -13.73
CA ARG A 133 20.32 13.45 -15.13
C ARG A 133 21.29 12.68 -16.04
N ASP A 134 22.56 12.63 -15.67
CA ASP A 134 23.60 11.98 -16.47
C ASP A 134 23.43 10.46 -16.49
N THR A 135 23.05 9.86 -15.37
CA THR A 135 22.67 8.44 -15.28
C THR A 135 21.50 8.11 -16.20
N LEU A 136 20.44 8.92 -16.20
CA LEU A 136 19.31 8.72 -17.11
C LEU A 136 19.71 8.94 -18.57
N LEU A 137 20.62 9.87 -18.89
CA LEU A 137 21.13 10.06 -20.25
C LEU A 137 22.01 8.89 -20.72
N ALA A 138 22.77 8.26 -19.83
CA ALA A 138 23.64 7.13 -20.14
C ALA A 138 22.91 5.78 -20.20
N ALA A 139 21.79 5.63 -19.49
CA ALA A 139 21.06 4.36 -19.44
C ALA A 139 20.62 3.87 -20.84
N PRO A 140 20.78 2.58 -21.18
CA PRO A 140 20.39 2.04 -22.48
C PRO A 140 18.87 1.85 -22.61
N SER A 141 18.19 1.50 -21.51
CA SER A 141 16.73 1.44 -21.41
C SER A 141 16.28 1.88 -20.01
N ILE A 142 15.14 2.57 -19.96
CA ILE A 142 14.56 3.11 -18.73
C ILE A 142 13.11 2.64 -18.63
N GLY A 143 12.80 1.84 -17.62
CA GLY A 143 11.43 1.42 -17.30
C GLY A 143 10.80 2.37 -16.29
N TYR A 144 9.52 2.68 -16.47
CA TYR A 144 8.75 3.44 -15.49
C TYR A 144 7.34 2.87 -15.35
N SER A 145 6.75 2.99 -14.16
CA SER A 145 5.45 2.35 -13.88
C SER A 145 4.28 3.03 -14.58
N GLU A 146 3.13 2.38 -14.67
CA GLU A 146 1.88 3.04 -15.09
C GLU A 146 1.17 3.82 -13.96
N GLY A 147 1.63 3.64 -12.71
CA GLY A 147 1.09 4.29 -11.52
C GLY A 147 1.62 5.71 -11.28
N ALA A 148 1.42 6.21 -10.05
CA ALA A 148 1.73 7.58 -9.66
C ALA A 148 3.16 8.02 -9.99
N SER A 149 4.14 7.19 -9.64
CA SER A 149 5.55 7.48 -9.88
C SER A 149 5.85 7.64 -11.37
N GLY A 150 5.32 6.76 -12.21
CA GLY A 150 5.60 6.81 -13.64
C GLY A 150 4.83 7.89 -14.40
N VAL A 151 3.63 8.28 -13.93
CA VAL A 151 2.97 9.51 -14.40
C VAL A 151 3.91 10.69 -14.15
N PHE A 152 4.36 10.91 -12.91
CA PHE A 152 5.29 12.00 -12.58
C PHE A 152 6.59 11.94 -13.39
N VAL A 153 7.20 10.74 -13.52
CA VAL A 153 8.43 10.55 -14.29
C VAL A 153 8.24 11.01 -15.73
N SER A 154 7.19 10.53 -16.40
CA SER A 154 6.96 10.79 -17.81
C SER A 154 6.45 12.21 -18.12
N THR A 155 5.72 12.85 -17.20
CA THR A 155 5.10 14.16 -17.46
C THR A 155 5.89 15.33 -16.90
N GLU A 156 6.69 15.12 -15.85
CA GLU A 156 7.34 16.19 -15.09
C GLU A 156 8.84 15.99 -14.92
N LEU A 157 9.29 14.87 -14.34
CA LEU A 157 10.70 14.69 -13.98
C LEU A 157 11.63 14.89 -15.17
N VAL A 158 11.34 14.23 -16.30
CA VAL A 158 12.16 14.30 -17.50
C VAL A 158 12.22 15.70 -18.13
N LYS A 159 11.18 16.51 -17.91
CA LYS A 159 11.14 17.93 -18.33
C LYS A 159 11.95 18.80 -17.38
N ARG A 160 11.80 18.60 -16.06
CA ARG A 160 12.59 19.31 -15.03
C ARG A 160 14.09 19.07 -15.21
N LEU A 161 14.48 17.86 -15.61
CA LEU A 161 15.87 17.51 -15.91
C LEU A 161 16.35 18.00 -17.29
N GLY A 162 15.46 18.50 -18.15
CA GLY A 162 15.78 18.99 -19.49
C GLY A 162 16.26 17.89 -20.45
N ILE A 163 15.81 16.64 -20.28
CA ILE A 163 16.30 15.48 -21.04
C ILE A 163 15.20 14.70 -21.79
N ALA A 164 13.94 15.16 -21.75
CA ALA A 164 12.79 14.45 -22.31
C ALA A 164 13.04 13.93 -23.74
N ASP A 165 13.42 14.81 -24.67
CA ASP A 165 13.66 14.45 -26.07
C ASP A 165 14.83 13.48 -26.25
N ARG A 166 15.85 13.60 -25.40
CA ARG A 166 17.08 12.80 -25.46
C ARG A 166 16.86 11.37 -24.99
N ILE A 167 15.88 11.14 -24.12
CA ILE A 167 15.59 9.82 -23.56
C ILE A 167 14.30 9.20 -24.08
N ALA A 168 13.49 9.93 -24.85
CA ALA A 168 12.17 9.46 -25.29
C ALA A 168 12.17 8.06 -25.92
N ARG A 169 13.15 7.74 -26.76
CA ARG A 169 13.25 6.43 -27.44
C ARG A 169 13.63 5.25 -26.54
N LYS A 170 14.12 5.52 -25.33
CA LYS A 170 14.54 4.49 -24.35
C LYS A 170 13.64 4.45 -23.13
N MET A 171 12.59 5.25 -23.10
CA MET A 171 11.59 5.25 -22.02
C MET A 171 10.51 4.21 -22.34
N HIS A 172 10.34 3.25 -21.44
CA HIS A 172 9.38 2.16 -21.57
C HIS A 172 8.41 2.18 -20.40
N LYS A 173 7.13 2.39 -20.69
CA LYS A 173 6.09 2.25 -19.67
C LYS A 173 5.86 0.77 -19.41
N VAL A 174 6.01 0.34 -18.17
CA VAL A 174 5.69 -1.01 -17.70
C VAL A 174 4.25 -1.02 -17.21
N THR A 175 3.45 -1.98 -17.71
CA THR A 175 2.01 -2.09 -17.47
C THR A 175 1.65 -3.49 -16.99
N GLY A 176 0.73 -3.61 -16.03
CA GLY A 176 0.25 -4.91 -15.53
C GLY A 176 1.22 -5.64 -14.58
N GLU A 177 2.40 -5.07 -14.32
CA GLU A 177 3.42 -5.63 -13.45
C GLU A 177 4.26 -4.52 -12.77
N LEU A 178 5.10 -4.89 -11.81
CA LEU A 178 6.07 -3.96 -11.22
C LEU A 178 7.26 -3.76 -12.17
N VAL A 179 7.81 -2.55 -12.22
CA VAL A 179 9.02 -2.22 -13.03
C VAL A 179 10.20 -3.11 -12.62
N GLY A 180 10.29 -3.45 -11.33
CA GLY A 180 11.31 -4.38 -10.85
C GLY A 180 11.27 -5.75 -11.52
N GLU A 181 10.10 -6.24 -11.93
CA GLU A 181 9.96 -7.56 -12.57
C GLU A 181 10.59 -7.55 -13.98
N ALA A 182 10.35 -6.48 -14.74
CA ALA A 182 11.01 -6.25 -16.03
C ALA A 182 12.54 -6.09 -15.89
N ILE A 183 13.01 -5.44 -14.81
CA ILE A 183 14.44 -5.34 -14.49
C ILE A 183 15.03 -6.73 -14.19
N ALA A 184 14.37 -7.54 -13.37
CA ALA A 184 14.84 -8.86 -12.99
C ALA A 184 14.99 -9.77 -14.22
N ARG A 185 14.03 -9.70 -15.16
CA ARG A 185 14.11 -10.39 -16.46
C ARG A 185 15.18 -9.84 -17.40
N GLY A 186 15.70 -8.64 -17.14
CA GLY A 186 16.75 -7.99 -17.95
C GLY A 186 16.23 -7.24 -19.17
N GLU A 187 14.92 -7.00 -19.24
CA GLU A 187 14.29 -6.22 -20.31
C GLU A 187 14.58 -4.72 -20.15
N ILE A 188 14.77 -4.28 -18.91
CA ILE A 188 15.04 -2.90 -18.52
C ILE A 188 16.35 -2.82 -17.75
N ALA A 189 17.24 -1.91 -18.16
CA ALA A 189 18.51 -1.69 -17.46
C ALA A 189 18.34 -0.84 -16.19
N LEU A 190 17.50 0.20 -16.25
CA LEU A 190 17.23 1.11 -15.14
C LEU A 190 15.72 1.29 -14.96
N GLY A 191 15.20 0.97 -13.78
CA GLY A 191 13.78 1.14 -13.47
C GLY A 191 13.54 2.31 -12.53
N ILE A 192 12.46 3.07 -12.75
CA ILE A 192 12.01 4.15 -11.88
C ILE A 192 10.58 3.86 -11.40
N GLN A 193 10.43 3.66 -10.10
CA GLN A 193 9.15 3.33 -9.46
C GLN A 193 9.19 3.77 -7.99
N GLN A 194 8.09 3.64 -7.24
CA GLN A 194 8.13 3.77 -5.79
C GLN A 194 9.16 2.81 -5.18
N VAL A 195 9.95 3.31 -4.23
CA VAL A 195 11.00 2.56 -3.53
C VAL A 195 10.45 1.29 -2.89
N SER A 196 9.26 1.37 -2.29
CA SER A 196 8.65 0.24 -1.60
C SER A 196 8.30 -0.90 -2.56
N GLU A 197 7.95 -0.60 -3.81
CA GLU A 197 7.66 -1.61 -4.82
C GLU A 197 8.95 -2.29 -5.32
N LEU A 198 9.98 -1.51 -5.63
CA LEU A 198 11.28 -2.03 -6.08
C LEU A 198 11.90 -2.99 -5.06
N ARG A 199 11.77 -2.69 -3.76
CA ARG A 199 12.28 -3.55 -2.68
C ARG A 199 11.60 -4.92 -2.58
N THR A 200 10.41 -5.08 -3.16
CA THR A 200 9.66 -6.34 -3.06
C THR A 200 10.03 -7.37 -4.11
N VAL A 201 10.74 -6.95 -5.16
CA VAL A 201 11.06 -7.79 -6.30
C VAL A 201 12.42 -8.44 -6.12
N ALA A 202 12.45 -9.77 -6.08
CA ALA A 202 13.70 -10.52 -6.10
C ALA A 202 14.45 -10.30 -7.42
N GLY A 203 15.78 -10.19 -7.36
CA GLY A 203 16.59 -9.92 -8.55
C GLY A 203 16.70 -8.44 -8.92
N VAL A 204 16.28 -7.53 -8.02
CA VAL A 204 16.45 -6.07 -8.16
C VAL A 204 17.26 -5.54 -6.98
N ASP A 205 18.29 -4.75 -7.29
CA ASP A 205 18.97 -3.92 -6.31
C ASP A 205 18.44 -2.49 -6.37
N LEU A 206 18.09 -1.95 -5.22
CA LEU A 206 17.78 -0.53 -5.09
C LEU A 206 19.09 0.28 -5.18
N VAL A 207 19.14 1.23 -6.11
CA VAL A 207 20.20 2.24 -6.20
C VAL A 207 19.98 3.29 -5.11
N GLY A 208 18.76 3.82 -5.01
CA GLY A 208 18.36 4.79 -4.00
C GLY A 208 17.11 5.59 -4.42
N PRO A 209 16.58 6.46 -3.55
CA PRO A 209 15.58 7.45 -3.94
C PRO A 209 16.16 8.47 -4.93
N VAL A 210 15.32 9.06 -5.78
CA VAL A 210 15.74 10.25 -6.55
C VAL A 210 15.95 11.45 -5.61
N PRO A 211 16.83 12.42 -5.95
CA PRO A 211 17.12 13.58 -5.11
C PRO A 211 15.87 14.36 -4.73
N ASP A 212 15.87 14.91 -3.52
CA ASP A 212 14.71 15.56 -2.91
C ASP A 212 14.22 16.77 -3.73
N GLU A 213 15.12 17.49 -4.40
CA GLU A 213 14.82 18.65 -5.25
C GLU A 213 13.97 18.29 -6.48
N VAL A 214 14.00 17.03 -6.91
CA VAL A 214 13.25 16.52 -8.06
C VAL A 214 12.32 15.35 -7.68
N GLN A 215 12.11 15.13 -6.39
CA GLN A 215 11.25 14.10 -5.86
C GLN A 215 9.76 14.50 -5.96
N ASN A 216 8.88 13.51 -5.99
CA ASN A 216 7.45 13.70 -5.78
C ASN A 216 6.94 12.69 -4.75
N VAL A 217 7.02 13.07 -3.48
CA VAL A 217 6.62 12.22 -2.37
C VAL A 217 5.10 12.07 -2.36
N SER A 218 4.64 10.84 -2.56
CA SER A 218 3.21 10.52 -2.59
C SER A 218 2.70 10.19 -1.19
N THR A 219 1.73 10.94 -0.68
CA THR A 219 0.97 10.52 0.51
C THR A 219 0.05 9.35 0.12
N MET A 220 0.15 8.25 0.87
CA MET A 220 -0.71 7.08 0.73
C MET A 220 -1.79 7.12 1.81
N THR A 221 -3.03 6.96 1.39
CA THR A 221 -4.21 7.25 2.21
C THR A 221 -5.17 6.08 2.17
N ALA A 222 -5.71 5.74 3.34
CA ALA A 222 -6.83 4.81 3.49
C ALA A 222 -8.16 5.56 3.43
N ALA A 223 -9.17 4.95 2.84
CA ALA A 223 -10.56 5.40 2.91
C ALA A 223 -11.51 4.22 2.98
N ILE A 224 -12.65 4.42 3.66
CA ILE A 224 -13.71 3.42 3.82
C ILE A 224 -14.85 3.79 2.89
N SER A 225 -15.31 2.79 2.13
CA SER A 225 -16.44 2.93 1.22
C SER A 225 -17.72 3.22 1.99
N ALA A 226 -18.56 4.11 1.46
CA ALA A 226 -19.89 4.35 2.03
C ALA A 226 -20.76 3.08 1.97
N GLY A 227 -20.50 2.21 1.00
CA GLY A 227 -21.19 0.93 0.80
C GLY A 227 -20.50 -0.27 1.44
N ALA A 228 -19.51 -0.08 2.33
CA ALA A 228 -18.84 -1.22 2.96
C ALA A 228 -19.82 -2.08 3.74
N LYS A 229 -19.77 -3.41 3.54
CA LYS A 229 -20.73 -4.36 4.12
C LYS A 229 -20.64 -4.40 5.65
N ASP A 230 -19.42 -4.32 6.16
CA ASP A 230 -19.14 -4.21 7.58
C ASP A 230 -18.28 -2.97 7.86
N GLN A 231 -18.98 -1.89 8.18
CA GLN A 231 -18.37 -0.60 8.52
C GLN A 231 -17.47 -0.68 9.76
N GLN A 232 -17.78 -1.56 10.72
CA GLN A 232 -17.00 -1.70 11.94
C GLN A 232 -15.69 -2.44 11.67
N ALA A 233 -15.74 -3.54 10.91
CA ALA A 233 -14.57 -4.29 10.51
C ALA A 233 -13.62 -3.42 9.64
N ALA A 234 -14.17 -2.66 8.69
CA ALA A 234 -13.39 -1.72 7.88
C ALA A 234 -12.67 -0.65 8.73
N ARG A 235 -13.38 -0.07 9.71
CA ARG A 235 -12.76 0.88 10.67
C ARG A 235 -11.69 0.21 11.52
N ALA A 236 -11.93 -1.01 12.00
CA ALA A 236 -10.95 -1.76 12.78
C ALA A 236 -9.67 -2.01 11.96
N PHE A 237 -9.81 -2.35 10.67
CA PHE A 237 -8.67 -2.53 9.78
C PHE A 237 -7.88 -1.22 9.56
N VAL A 238 -8.55 -0.11 9.25
CA VAL A 238 -7.87 1.18 9.08
C VAL A 238 -7.18 1.62 10.37
N ALA A 239 -7.80 1.42 11.53
CA ALA A 239 -7.18 1.69 12.83
C ALA A 239 -5.96 0.78 13.09
N PHE A 240 -6.01 -0.49 12.67
CA PHE A 240 -4.91 -1.43 12.81
C PHE A 240 -3.63 -0.98 12.09
N LEU A 241 -3.77 -0.28 10.95
CA LEU A 241 -2.63 0.28 10.20
C LEU A 241 -1.81 1.29 11.03
N ALA A 242 -2.41 1.91 12.04
CA ALA A 242 -1.74 2.86 12.93
C ALA A 242 -1.03 2.20 14.13
N THR A 243 -1.19 0.89 14.33
CA THR A 243 -0.53 0.16 15.44
C THR A 243 1.00 0.19 15.27
N PRO A 244 1.79 0.13 16.37
CA PRO A 244 3.25 0.13 16.27
C PRO A 244 3.79 -1.00 15.39
N GLU A 245 3.16 -2.17 15.43
CA GLU A 245 3.56 -3.30 14.61
C GLU A 245 3.31 -3.05 13.11
N ALA A 246 2.13 -2.55 12.75
CA ALA A 246 1.80 -2.23 11.36
C ALA A 246 2.69 -1.09 10.82
N ARG A 247 2.93 -0.04 11.63
CA ARG A 247 3.85 1.05 11.30
C ARG A 247 5.26 0.54 11.04
N ALA A 248 5.78 -0.32 11.90
CA ALA A 248 7.09 -0.91 11.69
C ALA A 248 7.16 -1.79 10.43
N ALA A 249 6.08 -2.50 10.07
CA ALA A 249 6.01 -3.25 8.82
C ALA A 249 5.99 -2.35 7.57
N LEU A 250 5.26 -1.24 7.64
CA LEU A 250 5.24 -0.21 6.60
C LEU A 250 6.64 0.38 6.39
N GLU A 251 7.30 0.81 7.47
CA GLU A 251 8.65 1.38 7.42
C GLU A 251 9.69 0.41 6.85
N ARG A 252 9.70 -0.84 7.34
CA ARG A 252 10.60 -1.87 6.81
C ARG A 252 10.40 -2.12 5.31
N SER A 253 9.19 -1.93 4.80
CA SER A 253 8.89 -2.06 3.38
C SER A 253 9.40 -0.89 2.52
N GLY A 254 9.94 0.17 3.12
CA GLY A 254 10.45 1.35 2.41
C GLY A 254 9.42 2.46 2.24
N LEU A 255 8.41 2.51 3.10
CA LEU A 255 7.45 3.60 3.20
C LEU A 255 7.83 4.51 4.38
N ASP A 256 7.74 5.82 4.20
CA ASP A 256 8.06 6.79 5.24
C ASP A 256 6.82 7.02 6.13
N PRO A 257 6.99 7.31 7.43
CA PRO A 257 5.86 7.72 8.26
C PRO A 257 5.27 9.04 7.74
N VAL A 258 3.95 9.21 7.91
CA VAL A 258 3.33 10.53 7.88
C VAL A 258 3.87 11.35 9.04
N GLU A 259 4.26 12.59 8.80
CA GLU A 259 4.56 13.51 9.91
C GLU A 259 3.28 13.68 10.75
N ALA A 260 3.42 13.71 12.08
CA ALA A 260 2.33 14.15 12.92
C ALA A 260 1.95 15.58 12.49
N PRO A 261 0.65 15.95 12.46
CA PRO A 261 0.28 17.33 12.18
C PRO A 261 1.08 18.24 13.10
N THR A 262 1.88 19.16 12.54
CA THR A 262 2.48 20.23 13.32
C THR A 262 1.33 20.94 14.02
N ALA A 263 1.30 20.89 15.36
CA ALA A 263 0.30 21.62 16.13
C ALA A 263 0.35 23.08 15.66
N VAL A 264 -0.73 23.53 15.01
CA VAL A 264 -0.91 24.95 14.71
C VAL A 264 -0.91 25.64 16.07
N PRO A 265 0.02 26.57 16.36
CA PRO A 265 -0.06 27.32 17.60
C PRO A 265 -1.37 28.09 17.56
N THR A 266 -2.28 27.77 18.48
CA THR A 266 -3.43 28.63 18.77
C THR A 266 -2.87 30.01 19.13
N ARG A 267 -3.10 30.98 18.25
CA ARG A 267 -2.94 32.40 18.56
C ARG A 267 -4.14 32.88 19.34
#